data_AF-A0A972HPG4-F1
#
_entry.id   AF-A0A972HPG4-F1
#
_cell.length_a   1.000
_cell.length_b   1.000
_cell.length_c   1.000
_cell.angle_alpha   90.00
_cell.angle_beta   90.00
_cell.angle_gamma   90.00
#
_symmetry.space_group_name_H-M   'P 1'
#
loop_
_entity.id
_entity.type
_entity.pdbx_description
1 polymer ?
#
loop_
_entity_poly.entity_id
_entity_poly.type
_entity_poly.pdbx_seq_one_letter_code
_entity_poly.pdbx_strand_id
1 'polypeptide(L)'
;MRHTAHRDPLHQLPPNRFFEYLVDKYFRVRAAEPLDEYLQRIEKLPFYERIKVAETETTPEIIEALADDIDPWVREAAQNHEYWKYLGQYKSLLDMSRADKIRFIEKEQLPNLLIFIFFESDLDVLDAVFRNPSISIAMLNTLRQYLLKRGFGPRDDLILEMLEQHIQIKRERIFKISQVLQLSTSTPPDKQLPILLNYLLDEDHLVKQSALNAIYRIDYDIFQAHLMQPDPEAIVQSGNAHRLWQVLDQLAIHFRMPQPVLSSLDQSLDFQGQALNAEFRGFIRERKLQLLEYCSGDLSEPGRFLAVVQGHLDPDPDIQERVNQILTLEEVLSLISDATFPQAIGKKAVQILKHHPSQQLQKQLGNVLMTLSEHARKQLQEMEASINAYLDIIFNSLGYPQIQQLRSTLKTIHEARLLSEHFLKTNAHTMENPQESVKLRKLFQRIESFYVRKLKDLYRELSAGDPAELREIYEMITILMKIPDEVVEKAGYTFLTDSSDYITQVRKARLVWRSTVGQYLGRLKQFVEILHHKWLASLPTHISRLDFQEEMNLAIQELEQDYKQRVNCHLTIACKQCKKRICASERFLVEIEFLLSELIDQLEESPSPTFSDEKF
;
A
#
# COMPACT_ATOMS: atom_id res chain seq x y z
N MET A 1 8.39 17.38 26.72
CA MET A 1 8.56 18.16 25.48
C MET A 1 8.68 17.16 24.35
N ARG A 2 7.57 16.88 23.65
CA ARG A 2 7.55 16.02 22.47
C ARG A 2 7.64 16.95 21.26
N HIS A 3 8.76 16.90 20.53
CA HIS A 3 8.92 17.63 19.26
C HIS A 3 7.88 17.08 18.27
N THR A 4 6.92 17.91 17.86
CA THR A 4 6.04 17.66 16.72
C THR A 4 6.86 17.93 15.46
N ALA A 5 7.07 16.89 14.64
CA ALA A 5 7.82 17.00 13.41
C ALA A 5 6.92 17.58 12.33
N HIS A 6 6.95 18.91 12.14
CA HIS A 6 6.43 19.57 10.95
C HIS A 6 6.89 18.81 9.69
N ARG A 7 5.97 18.26 8.90
CA ARG A 7 6.31 17.64 7.63
C ARG A 7 6.66 18.72 6.62
N ASP A 8 7.92 18.73 6.23
CA ASP A 8 8.51 19.74 5.36
C ASP A 8 7.82 19.74 3.97
N PRO A 9 7.28 20.88 3.47
CA PRO A 9 6.47 20.97 2.24
C PRO A 9 7.18 20.44 0.99
N LEU A 10 8.51 20.36 1.01
CA LEU A 10 9.30 19.78 -0.07
C LEU A 10 9.10 18.26 -0.23
N HIS A 11 8.64 17.54 0.81
CA HIS A 11 8.27 16.11 0.71
C HIS A 11 6.99 15.84 -0.09
N GLN A 12 6.19 16.87 -0.37
CA GLN A 12 4.96 16.75 -1.16
C GLN A 12 5.19 16.98 -2.67
N LEU A 13 6.39 17.43 -3.07
CA LEU A 13 6.70 17.67 -4.47
C LEU A 13 6.82 16.35 -5.26
N PRO A 14 6.37 16.32 -6.53
CA PRO A 14 6.65 15.19 -7.42
C PRO A 14 8.15 14.91 -7.50
N PRO A 15 8.59 13.64 -7.59
CA PRO A 15 10.01 13.26 -7.52
C PRO A 15 10.94 14.06 -8.45
N ASN A 16 10.50 14.36 -9.68
CA ASN A 16 11.30 15.14 -10.63
C ASN A 16 11.47 16.61 -10.20
N ARG A 17 10.44 17.22 -9.59
CA ARG A 17 10.48 18.60 -9.11
C ARG A 17 11.32 18.73 -7.84
N PHE A 18 11.20 17.75 -6.95
CA PHE A 18 12.05 17.66 -5.78
C PHE A 18 13.53 17.48 -6.16
N PHE A 19 13.81 16.60 -7.13
CA PHE A 19 15.16 16.43 -7.68
C PHE A 19 15.69 17.72 -8.32
N GLU A 20 14.89 18.37 -9.17
CA GLU A 20 15.25 19.64 -9.81
C GLU A 20 15.58 20.73 -8.77
N TYR A 21 14.76 20.84 -7.73
CA TYR A 21 14.98 21.76 -6.60
C TYR A 21 16.33 21.52 -5.92
N LEU A 22 16.62 20.28 -5.53
CA LEU A 22 17.87 19.94 -4.85
C LEU A 22 19.08 20.16 -5.76
N VAL A 23 18.97 19.82 -7.05
CA VAL A 23 20.07 20.00 -7.99
C VAL A 23 20.37 21.47 -8.20
N ASP A 24 19.36 22.32 -8.33
CA ASP A 24 19.52 23.77 -8.47
C ASP A 24 20.22 24.37 -7.24
N LYS A 25 19.82 23.93 -6.04
CA LYS A 25 20.23 24.55 -4.78
C LYS A 25 21.54 24.02 -4.20
N TYR A 26 21.84 22.73 -4.34
CA TYR A 26 22.94 22.08 -3.59
C TYR A 26 23.93 21.27 -4.43
N PHE A 27 23.66 21.05 -5.72
CA PHE A 27 24.53 20.17 -6.51
C PHE A 27 25.92 20.77 -6.70
N ARG A 28 26.86 20.30 -5.87
CA ARG A 28 28.29 20.67 -5.89
C ARG A 28 28.51 22.19 -5.93
N VAL A 29 27.71 22.92 -5.14
CA VAL A 29 27.92 24.34 -4.83
C VAL A 29 29.29 24.50 -4.15
N ARG A 30 30.05 25.53 -4.52
CA ARG A 30 31.36 25.81 -3.91
C ARG A 30 31.29 27.09 -3.10
N ALA A 31 31.96 27.10 -1.95
CA ALA A 31 32.16 28.32 -1.16
C ALA A 31 32.87 29.41 -2.00
N ALA A 32 32.47 30.66 -1.80
CA ALA A 32 33.06 31.82 -2.47
C ALA A 32 34.48 32.16 -1.97
N GLU A 33 34.78 31.78 -0.73
CA GLU A 33 36.08 31.94 -0.07
C GLU A 33 36.66 30.55 0.27
N PRO A 34 37.97 30.43 0.52
CA PRO A 34 38.56 29.18 1.02
C PRO A 34 37.83 28.71 2.28
N LEU A 35 37.34 27.46 2.24
CA LEU A 35 36.45 26.90 3.27
C LEU A 35 37.05 27.04 4.68
N ASP A 36 38.33 26.74 4.85
CA ASP A 36 39.03 26.79 6.13
C ASP A 36 39.05 28.21 6.74
N GLU A 37 39.24 29.24 5.90
CA GLU A 37 39.27 30.63 6.35
C GLU A 37 37.87 31.10 6.79
N TYR A 38 36.85 30.66 6.05
CA TYR A 38 35.46 30.99 6.35
C TYR A 38 34.96 30.29 7.62
N LEU A 39 35.26 29.00 7.78
CA LEU A 39 34.95 28.26 9.01
C LEU A 39 35.63 28.89 10.24
N GLN A 40 36.91 29.25 10.15
CA GLN A 40 37.61 29.96 11.24
C GLN A 40 36.99 31.31 11.59
N ARG A 41 36.39 32.00 10.62
CA ARG A 41 35.64 33.24 10.87
C ARG A 41 34.33 32.94 11.59
N ILE A 42 33.59 31.93 11.14
CA ILE A 42 32.33 31.51 11.76
C ILE A 42 32.56 31.08 13.21
N GLU A 43 33.60 30.28 13.49
CA GLU A 43 33.95 29.83 14.84
C GLU A 43 34.16 30.98 15.83
N LYS A 44 34.68 32.12 15.35
CA LYS A 44 34.91 33.33 16.14
C LYS A 44 33.65 34.17 16.37
N LEU A 45 32.56 33.89 15.65
CA LEU A 45 31.29 34.57 15.84
C LEU A 45 30.61 34.12 17.14
N PRO A 46 29.84 35.01 17.79
CA PRO A 46 29.00 34.63 18.92
C PRO A 46 27.88 33.66 18.46
N PHE A 47 27.43 32.80 19.37
CA PHE A 47 26.53 31.67 19.04
C PHE A 47 25.26 32.08 18.28
N TYR A 48 24.65 33.23 18.60
CA TYR A 48 23.44 33.72 17.93
C TYR A 48 23.67 34.12 16.47
N GLU A 49 24.89 34.48 16.08
CA GLU A 49 25.25 34.73 14.68
C GLU A 49 25.54 33.44 13.94
N ARG A 50 26.15 32.45 14.62
CA ARG A 50 26.33 31.11 14.04
C ARG A 50 25.01 30.40 13.76
N ILE A 51 23.99 30.58 14.62
CA ILE A 51 22.61 30.11 14.34
C ILE A 51 22.09 30.71 13.03
N LYS A 52 22.23 32.03 12.83
CA LYS A 52 21.79 32.68 11.58
C LYS A 52 22.52 32.16 10.36
N VAL A 53 23.83 31.89 10.49
CA VAL A 53 24.61 31.26 9.41
C VAL A 53 24.05 29.86 9.12
N ALA A 54 23.83 29.03 10.15
CA ALA A 54 23.25 27.70 10.00
C ALA A 54 21.85 27.69 9.35
N GLU A 55 21.05 28.74 9.55
CA GLU A 55 19.70 28.88 8.97
C GLU A 55 19.69 29.37 7.51
N THR A 56 20.74 30.09 7.07
CA THR A 56 20.71 30.83 5.80
C THR A 56 21.80 30.44 4.80
N GLU A 57 22.83 29.71 5.25
CA GLU A 57 23.96 29.32 4.42
C GLU A 57 23.56 28.24 3.40
N THR A 58 23.96 28.44 2.15
CA THR A 58 23.61 27.52 1.05
C THR A 58 24.73 26.53 0.74
N THR A 59 25.91 26.74 1.31
CA THR A 59 27.07 25.88 1.10
C THR A 59 27.01 24.63 1.99
N PRO A 60 26.92 23.42 1.39
CA PRO A 60 26.82 22.15 2.12
C PRO A 60 27.88 21.96 3.21
N GLU A 61 29.14 22.21 2.88
CA GLU A 61 30.29 21.94 3.76
C GLU A 61 30.26 22.79 5.05
N ILE A 62 29.69 24.00 4.98
CA ILE A 62 29.57 24.87 6.15
C ILE A 62 28.43 24.40 7.06
N ILE A 63 27.29 23.99 6.48
CA ILE A 63 26.18 23.40 7.24
C ILE A 63 26.63 22.11 7.93
N GLU A 64 27.42 21.28 7.27
CA GLU A 64 27.96 20.06 7.87
C GLU A 64 28.87 20.36 9.07
N ALA A 65 29.80 21.32 8.93
CA ALA A 65 30.66 21.71 10.04
C ALA A 65 29.86 22.23 11.24
N LEU A 66 28.78 22.98 10.98
CA LEU A 66 27.89 23.51 12.02
C LEU A 66 26.95 22.45 12.62
N ALA A 67 26.64 21.38 11.90
CA ALA A 67 25.88 20.23 12.40
C ALA A 67 26.63 19.41 13.46
N ASP A 68 27.93 19.69 13.65
CA ASP A 68 28.78 19.17 14.71
C ASP A 68 29.31 20.27 15.67
N ASP A 69 28.73 21.48 15.64
CA ASP A 69 29.16 22.60 16.51
C ASP A 69 29.09 22.23 18.00
N ILE A 70 29.98 22.82 18.80
CA ILE A 70 30.06 22.64 20.25
C ILE A 70 28.78 23.14 20.93
N ASP A 71 28.17 24.21 20.40
CA ASP A 71 26.93 24.79 20.90
C ASP A 71 25.68 24.01 20.40
N PRO A 72 24.84 23.48 21.30
CA PRO A 72 23.67 22.68 20.92
C PRO A 72 22.66 23.43 20.05
N TRP A 73 22.50 24.75 20.22
CA TRP A 73 21.50 25.53 19.47
C TRP A 73 21.93 25.78 18.04
N VAL A 74 23.22 26.01 17.82
CA VAL A 74 23.82 26.11 16.47
C VAL A 74 23.68 24.77 15.75
N ARG A 75 23.94 23.67 16.48
CA ARG A 75 23.80 22.32 15.96
C ARG A 75 22.37 22.01 15.54
N GLU A 76 21.40 22.31 16.40
CA GLU A 76 19.98 22.10 16.10
C GLU A 76 19.53 22.94 14.90
N ALA A 77 19.98 24.19 14.79
CA ALA A 77 19.70 25.04 13.63
C ALA A 77 20.25 24.43 12.33
N ALA A 78 21.51 23.96 12.34
CA ALA A 78 22.14 23.32 11.19
C ALA A 78 21.45 21.99 10.81
N GLN A 79 21.04 21.19 11.80
CA GLN A 79 20.34 19.92 11.56
C GLN A 79 18.90 20.13 11.04
N ASN A 80 18.28 21.25 11.37
CA ASN A 80 16.97 21.65 10.85
C ASN A 80 17.05 22.30 9.46
N HIS A 81 18.25 22.63 8.99
CA HIS A 81 18.46 23.17 7.66
C HIS A 81 18.05 22.16 6.57
N GLU A 82 17.46 22.66 5.48
CA GLU A 82 16.94 21.81 4.39
C GLU A 82 18.02 20.88 3.81
N TYR A 83 19.24 21.40 3.61
CA TYR A 83 20.37 20.58 3.14
C TYR A 83 20.58 19.35 4.03
N TRP A 84 20.60 19.54 5.35
CA TRP A 84 20.87 18.47 6.29
C TRP A 84 19.76 17.43 6.29
N LYS A 85 18.50 17.89 6.32
CA LYS A 85 17.31 17.03 6.23
C LYS A 85 17.28 16.17 4.98
N TYR A 86 17.72 16.68 3.83
CA TYR A 86 17.57 15.95 2.56
C TYR A 86 18.81 15.23 2.07
N LEU A 87 19.99 15.72 2.41
CA LEU A 87 21.26 15.23 1.88
C LEU A 87 22.26 14.97 3.01
N GLY A 88 22.53 15.98 3.84
CA GLY A 88 23.63 15.95 4.82
C GLY A 88 23.57 14.78 5.80
N GLN A 89 22.39 14.46 6.35
CA GLN A 89 22.26 13.37 7.32
C GLN A 89 22.59 11.97 6.75
N TYR A 90 22.59 11.82 5.42
CA TYR A 90 22.86 10.55 4.74
C TYR A 90 24.31 10.40 4.27
N LYS A 91 25.19 11.37 4.55
CA LYS A 91 26.57 11.37 4.05
C LYS A 91 27.39 10.17 4.53
N SER A 92 27.07 9.61 5.69
CA SER A 92 27.67 8.37 6.21
C SER A 92 27.50 7.16 5.27
N LEU A 93 26.51 7.18 4.36
CA LEU A 93 26.35 6.15 3.33
C LEU A 93 27.53 6.14 2.33
N LEU A 94 28.27 7.24 2.22
CA LEU A 94 29.48 7.32 1.38
C LEU A 94 30.67 6.59 2.00
N ASP A 95 30.64 6.23 3.29
CA ASP A 95 31.73 5.51 3.96
C ASP A 95 31.68 3.99 3.72
N MET A 96 30.59 3.49 3.13
CA MET A 96 30.43 2.08 2.78
C MET A 96 31.48 1.61 1.76
N SER A 97 31.79 0.31 1.78
CA SER A 97 32.62 -0.27 0.73
C SER A 97 31.94 -0.14 -0.64
N ARG A 98 32.72 -0.05 -1.72
CA ARG A 98 32.19 0.05 -3.09
C ARG A 98 31.16 -1.05 -3.41
N ALA A 99 31.43 -2.29 -2.99
CA ALA A 99 30.53 -3.42 -3.22
C ALA A 99 29.20 -3.27 -2.46
N ASP A 100 29.27 -2.76 -1.23
CA ASP A 100 28.08 -2.53 -0.41
C ASP A 100 27.25 -1.36 -0.93
N LYS A 101 27.90 -0.28 -1.40
CA LYS A 101 27.23 0.84 -2.08
C LYS A 101 26.40 0.36 -3.25
N ILE A 102 26.98 -0.43 -4.15
CA ILE A 102 26.28 -0.95 -5.33
C ILE A 102 25.07 -1.81 -4.91
N ARG A 103 25.25 -2.74 -3.96
CA ARG A 103 24.16 -3.58 -3.44
C ARG A 103 23.05 -2.79 -2.76
N PHE A 104 23.40 -1.72 -2.06
CA PHE A 104 22.47 -0.79 -1.44
C PHE A 104 21.68 -0.04 -2.51
N ILE A 105 22.37 0.58 -3.46
CA ILE A 105 21.78 1.32 -4.58
C ILE A 105 20.77 0.48 -5.36
N GLU A 106 21.04 -0.80 -5.60
CA GLU A 106 20.14 -1.70 -6.34
C GLU A 106 18.75 -1.89 -5.69
N LYS A 107 18.62 -1.66 -4.37
CA LYS A 107 17.41 -1.94 -3.60
C LYS A 107 16.68 -0.69 -3.10
N GLU A 108 17.30 0.47 -3.23
CA GLU A 108 16.91 1.67 -2.52
C GLU A 108 16.06 2.63 -3.36
N GLN A 109 15.35 3.51 -2.66
CA GLN A 109 14.46 4.51 -3.24
C GLN A 109 15.17 5.86 -3.44
N LEU A 110 14.56 6.71 -4.28
CA LEU A 110 15.13 7.98 -4.73
C LEU A 110 15.83 8.81 -3.65
N PRO A 111 15.26 9.09 -2.45
CA PRO A 111 15.88 9.98 -1.47
C PRO A 111 17.31 9.54 -1.09
N ASN A 112 17.50 8.23 -0.90
CA ASN A 112 18.79 7.64 -0.53
C ASN A 112 19.77 7.58 -1.72
N LEU A 113 19.27 7.69 -2.96
CA LEU A 113 20.13 7.70 -4.15
C LEU A 113 20.73 9.08 -4.40
N LEU A 114 20.10 10.15 -3.89
CA LEU A 114 20.52 11.53 -4.13
C LEU A 114 21.92 11.80 -3.55
N ILE A 115 22.25 11.25 -2.38
CA ILE A 115 23.58 11.41 -1.79
C ILE A 115 24.68 10.95 -2.76
N PHE A 116 24.48 9.83 -3.44
CA PHE A 116 25.47 9.31 -4.39
C PHE A 116 25.55 10.20 -5.63
N ILE A 117 24.43 10.70 -6.14
CA ILE A 117 24.44 11.63 -7.29
C ILE A 117 25.25 12.90 -6.96
N PHE A 118 25.09 13.43 -5.75
CA PHE A 118 25.65 14.73 -5.37
C PHE A 118 27.12 14.63 -4.96
N PHE A 119 27.50 13.55 -4.29
CA PHE A 119 28.80 13.46 -3.62
C PHE A 119 29.67 12.28 -4.05
N GLU A 120 29.11 11.24 -4.65
CA GLU A 120 29.91 10.09 -5.05
C GLU A 120 30.88 10.44 -6.17
N SER A 121 32.03 9.78 -6.10
CA SER A 121 33.13 9.96 -7.01
C SER A 121 33.53 8.76 -7.83
N ASP A 122 33.23 7.56 -7.35
CA ASP A 122 33.44 6.33 -8.10
C ASP A 122 32.42 6.23 -9.24
N LEU A 123 32.92 6.13 -10.48
CA LEU A 123 32.10 6.04 -11.68
C LEU A 123 31.27 4.76 -11.69
N ASP A 124 31.76 3.65 -11.15
CA ASP A 124 31.03 2.40 -11.14
C ASP A 124 29.84 2.43 -10.16
N VAL A 125 29.96 3.22 -9.08
CA VAL A 125 28.85 3.46 -8.16
C VAL A 125 27.82 4.38 -8.82
N LEU A 126 28.26 5.45 -9.49
CA LEU A 126 27.36 6.34 -10.25
C LEU A 126 26.64 5.59 -11.39
N ASP A 127 27.32 4.67 -12.06
CA ASP A 127 26.75 3.79 -13.07
C ASP A 127 25.58 2.99 -12.51
N ALA A 128 25.76 2.38 -11.33
CA ALA A 128 24.70 1.65 -10.64
C ALA A 128 23.52 2.56 -10.27
N VAL A 129 23.78 3.79 -9.84
CA VAL A 129 22.72 4.78 -9.55
C VAL A 129 21.92 5.10 -10.80
N PHE A 130 22.57 5.35 -11.94
CA PHE A 130 21.87 5.71 -13.18
C PHE A 130 21.07 4.52 -13.76
N ARG A 131 21.51 3.28 -13.53
CA ARG A 131 20.76 2.08 -13.88
C ARG A 131 19.50 1.89 -13.03
N ASN A 132 19.47 2.41 -11.80
CA ASN A 132 18.37 2.19 -10.87
C ASN A 132 17.01 2.65 -11.47
N PRO A 133 15.92 1.86 -11.34
CA PRO A 133 14.60 2.19 -11.89
C PRO A 133 13.96 3.47 -11.33
N SER A 134 14.24 3.83 -10.07
CA SER A 134 13.73 5.03 -9.41
C SER A 134 14.28 6.33 -10.01
N ILE A 135 15.40 6.26 -10.74
CA ILE A 135 15.97 7.40 -11.46
C ILE A 135 15.33 7.51 -12.85
N SER A 136 14.56 8.58 -13.07
CA SER A 136 13.83 8.81 -14.32
C SER A 136 14.72 9.39 -15.43
N ILE A 137 14.31 9.22 -16.69
CA ILE A 137 14.97 9.88 -17.83
C ILE A 137 14.93 11.40 -17.69
N ALA A 138 13.85 11.95 -17.11
CA ALA A 138 13.75 13.40 -16.87
C ALA A 138 14.84 13.86 -15.89
N MET A 139 15.04 13.15 -14.78
CA MET A 139 16.11 13.44 -13.81
C MET A 139 17.50 13.36 -14.44
N LEU A 140 17.77 12.31 -15.22
CA LEU A 140 19.06 12.18 -15.93
C LEU A 140 19.27 13.34 -16.92
N ASN A 141 18.22 13.79 -17.62
CA ASN A 141 18.30 14.95 -18.50
C ASN A 141 18.50 16.25 -17.74
N THR A 142 17.83 16.44 -16.60
CA THR A 142 18.06 17.57 -15.70
C THR A 142 19.52 17.61 -15.28
N LEU A 143 20.06 16.50 -14.75
CA LEU A 143 21.46 16.39 -14.34
C LEU A 143 22.42 16.69 -15.51
N ARG A 144 22.15 16.14 -16.70
CA ARG A 144 22.91 16.42 -17.93
C ARG A 144 22.91 17.90 -18.27
N GLN A 145 21.75 18.57 -18.20
CA GLN A 145 21.67 20.01 -18.47
C GLN A 145 22.49 20.83 -17.47
N TYR A 146 22.45 20.47 -16.19
CA TYR A 146 23.25 21.13 -15.16
C TYR A 146 24.76 20.93 -15.38
N LEU A 147 25.19 19.70 -15.69
CA LEU A 147 26.59 19.40 -16.02
C LEU A 147 27.06 20.18 -17.27
N LEU A 148 26.24 20.26 -18.32
CA LEU A 148 26.56 21.04 -19.52
C LEU A 148 26.65 22.55 -19.26
N LYS A 149 25.77 23.10 -18.42
CA LYS A 149 25.78 24.54 -18.05
C LYS A 149 27.00 24.92 -17.22
N ARG A 150 27.53 24.00 -16.41
CA ARG A 150 28.65 24.23 -15.50
C ARG A 150 30.00 24.41 -16.19
N GLY A 151 30.18 23.81 -17.37
CA GLY A 151 31.44 23.82 -18.11
C GLY A 151 32.33 22.61 -17.82
N PHE A 152 33.20 22.29 -18.78
CA PHE A 152 33.88 20.99 -18.94
C PHE A 152 35.02 20.78 -17.94
N GLY A 153 34.94 19.69 -17.18
CA GLY A 153 36.06 19.06 -16.50
C GLY A 153 36.16 17.61 -16.96
N PRO A 154 37.36 17.01 -17.07
CA PRO A 154 37.56 15.69 -17.70
C PRO A 154 36.75 14.56 -17.06
N ARG A 155 36.34 14.74 -15.80
CA ARG A 155 35.49 13.79 -15.08
C ARG A 155 33.99 14.05 -15.27
N ASP A 156 33.58 15.30 -15.40
CA ASP A 156 32.20 15.63 -15.72
C ASP A 156 31.87 15.18 -17.16
N ASP A 157 32.87 15.16 -18.05
CA ASP A 157 32.77 14.61 -19.41
C ASP A 157 32.47 13.10 -19.41
N LEU A 158 33.16 12.34 -18.54
CA LEU A 158 32.89 10.91 -18.36
C LEU A 158 31.50 10.66 -17.79
N ILE A 159 31.07 11.46 -16.82
CA ILE A 159 29.71 11.37 -16.26
C ILE A 159 28.66 11.72 -17.33
N LEU A 160 28.92 12.75 -18.15
CA LEU A 160 28.05 13.13 -19.26
C LEU A 160 27.92 12.00 -20.29
N GLU A 161 29.01 11.35 -20.67
CA GLU A 161 28.98 10.20 -21.58
C GLU A 161 28.16 9.04 -20.99
N MET A 162 28.37 8.71 -19.71
CA MET A 162 27.59 7.69 -19.01
C MET A 162 26.10 8.04 -18.97
N LEU A 163 25.76 9.30 -18.67
CA LEU A 163 24.38 9.77 -18.66
C LEU A 163 23.74 9.63 -20.04
N GLU A 164 24.44 9.97 -21.11
CA GLU A 164 23.92 9.81 -22.48
C GLU A 164 23.68 8.36 -22.84
N GLN A 165 24.60 7.45 -22.49
CA GLN A 165 24.43 6.02 -22.65
C GLN A 165 23.20 5.51 -21.88
N HIS A 166 23.06 5.86 -20.60
CA HIS A 166 21.91 5.43 -19.78
C HIS A 166 20.58 6.02 -20.24
N ILE A 167 20.57 7.29 -20.68
CA ILE A 167 19.38 7.90 -21.27
C ILE A 167 18.98 7.14 -22.53
N GLN A 168 19.95 6.78 -23.39
CA GLN A 168 19.68 6.04 -24.61
C GLN A 168 19.15 4.63 -24.32
N ILE A 169 19.79 3.89 -23.42
CA ILE A 169 19.34 2.56 -22.97
C ILE A 169 17.91 2.63 -22.41
N LYS A 170 17.62 3.61 -21.54
CA LYS A 170 16.27 3.77 -20.97
C LYS A 170 15.24 4.19 -22.02
N ARG A 171 15.60 5.03 -23.01
CA ARG A 171 14.71 5.39 -24.13
C ARG A 171 14.39 4.17 -24.99
N GLU A 172 15.41 3.38 -25.33
CA GLU A 172 15.26 2.16 -26.11
C GLU A 172 14.38 1.15 -25.36
N ARG A 173 14.62 0.95 -24.05
CA ARG A 173 13.76 0.15 -23.18
C ARG A 173 12.30 0.61 -23.23
N ILE A 174 12.03 1.90 -23.04
CA ILE A 174 10.66 2.45 -23.07
C ILE A 174 10.01 2.23 -24.44
N PHE A 175 10.76 2.44 -25.51
CA PHE A 175 10.29 2.21 -26.88
C PHE A 175 9.92 0.74 -27.10
N LYS A 176 10.78 -0.20 -26.73
CA LYS A 176 10.53 -1.65 -26.83
C LYS A 176 9.32 -2.07 -25.99
N ILE A 177 9.22 -1.61 -24.75
CA ILE A 177 8.05 -1.85 -23.88
C ILE A 177 6.77 -1.28 -24.52
N SER A 178 6.83 -0.08 -25.10
CA SER A 178 5.69 0.53 -25.77
C SER A 178 5.24 -0.27 -27.00
N GLN A 179 6.20 -0.81 -27.78
CA GLN A 179 5.89 -1.71 -28.88
C GLN A 179 5.22 -3.00 -28.39
N VAL A 180 5.73 -3.61 -27.33
CA VAL A 180 5.11 -4.80 -26.69
C VAL A 180 3.66 -4.50 -26.27
N LEU A 181 3.41 -3.34 -25.65
CA LEU A 181 2.07 -2.91 -25.25
C LEU A 181 1.16 -2.64 -26.46
N GLN A 182 1.67 -1.98 -27.50
CA GLN A 182 0.92 -1.76 -28.75
C GLN A 182 0.56 -3.07 -29.44
N LEU A 183 1.49 -4.03 -29.51
CA LEU A 183 1.25 -5.36 -30.07
C LEU A 183 0.08 -6.05 -29.36
N SER A 184 0.06 -5.99 -28.03
CA SER A 184 -1.01 -6.61 -27.21
C SER A 184 -2.41 -6.02 -27.42
N THR A 185 -2.53 -4.82 -28.00
CA THR A 185 -3.81 -4.10 -28.14
C THR A 185 -4.31 -4.01 -29.59
N SER A 186 -3.42 -4.07 -30.58
CA SER A 186 -3.72 -3.68 -31.97
C SER A 186 -3.50 -4.78 -33.02
N THR A 187 -2.78 -5.84 -32.68
CA THR A 187 -2.46 -6.95 -33.58
C THR A 187 -3.33 -8.15 -33.23
N PRO A 188 -3.78 -9.00 -34.15
CA PRO A 188 -4.51 -10.22 -33.76
C PRO A 188 -3.56 -11.23 -33.07
N PRO A 189 -4.04 -12.01 -32.06
CA PRO A 189 -3.17 -12.76 -31.15
C PRO A 189 -2.26 -13.81 -31.81
N ASP A 190 -2.70 -14.39 -32.94
CA ASP A 190 -1.96 -15.34 -33.77
C ASP A 190 -0.70 -14.71 -34.40
N LYS A 191 -0.73 -13.41 -34.68
CA LYS A 191 0.40 -12.65 -35.25
C LYS A 191 1.24 -11.93 -34.18
N GLN A 192 0.71 -11.77 -32.98
CA GLN A 192 1.43 -11.17 -31.84
C GLN A 192 2.53 -12.10 -31.32
N LEU A 193 2.22 -13.38 -31.20
CA LEU A 193 3.03 -14.34 -30.44
C LEU A 193 4.49 -14.43 -30.92
N PRO A 194 4.80 -14.59 -32.22
CA PRO A 194 6.20 -14.70 -32.66
C PRO A 194 7.01 -13.43 -32.38
N ILE A 195 6.37 -12.26 -32.46
CA ILE A 195 7.01 -10.97 -32.20
C ILE A 195 7.30 -10.82 -30.70
N LEU A 196 6.37 -11.23 -29.84
CA LEU A 196 6.56 -11.23 -28.38
C LEU A 196 7.63 -12.22 -27.93
N LEU A 197 7.73 -13.38 -28.60
CA LEU A 197 8.79 -14.36 -28.36
C LEU A 197 10.19 -13.79 -28.66
N ASN A 198 10.33 -12.97 -29.70
CA ASN A 198 11.58 -12.25 -29.97
C ASN A 198 11.95 -11.27 -28.86
N TYR A 199 10.98 -10.60 -28.23
CA TYR A 199 11.24 -9.68 -27.12
C TYR A 199 11.67 -10.38 -25.82
N LEU A 200 11.44 -11.68 -25.68
CA LEU A 200 11.98 -12.46 -24.56
C LEU A 200 13.49 -12.72 -24.68
N LEU A 201 14.03 -12.58 -25.90
CA LEU A 201 15.46 -12.71 -26.18
C LEU A 201 16.23 -11.40 -25.99
N ASP A 202 15.54 -10.31 -25.63
CA ASP A 202 16.16 -9.01 -25.40
C ASP A 202 17.22 -9.10 -24.28
N GLU A 203 18.15 -8.16 -24.18
CA GLU A 203 19.10 -8.15 -23.06
C GLU A 203 18.45 -7.55 -21.79
N ASP A 204 17.41 -6.73 -21.96
CA ASP A 204 16.78 -5.99 -20.89
C ASP A 204 15.66 -6.77 -20.18
N HIS A 205 15.81 -6.99 -18.87
CA HIS A 205 14.86 -7.77 -18.08
C HIS A 205 13.44 -7.17 -18.03
N LEU A 206 13.29 -5.84 -18.09
CA LEU A 206 11.98 -5.19 -18.05
C LEU A 206 11.23 -5.36 -19.38
N VAL A 207 11.97 -5.38 -20.49
CA VAL A 207 11.41 -5.71 -21.82
C VAL A 207 10.93 -7.15 -21.83
N LYS A 208 11.75 -8.10 -21.32
CA LYS A 208 11.34 -9.50 -21.16
C LYS A 208 10.08 -9.64 -20.32
N GLN A 209 10.04 -8.99 -19.16
CA GLN A 209 8.90 -9.05 -18.25
C GLN A 209 7.63 -8.46 -18.88
N SER A 210 7.75 -7.36 -19.62
CA SER A 210 6.63 -6.79 -20.37
C SER A 210 6.14 -7.75 -21.47
N ALA A 211 7.06 -8.40 -22.20
CA ALA A 211 6.72 -9.38 -23.22
C ALA A 211 6.02 -10.60 -22.60
N LEU A 212 6.55 -11.11 -21.49
CA LEU A 212 5.95 -12.17 -20.68
C LEU A 212 4.49 -11.85 -20.30
N ASN A 213 4.27 -10.66 -19.75
CA ASN A 213 2.95 -10.17 -19.36
C ASN A 213 1.98 -10.03 -20.54
N ALA A 214 2.49 -9.68 -21.73
CA ALA A 214 1.69 -9.61 -22.95
C ALA A 214 1.32 -11.01 -23.45
N ILE A 215 2.26 -11.96 -23.44
CA ILE A 215 1.99 -13.37 -23.79
C ILE A 215 0.96 -13.95 -22.81
N TYR A 216 0.98 -13.56 -21.53
CA TYR A 216 0.01 -14.02 -20.52
C TYR A 216 -1.44 -13.65 -20.82
N ARG A 217 -1.66 -12.74 -21.75
CA ARG A 217 -2.98 -12.29 -22.19
C ARG A 217 -3.44 -12.97 -23.47
N ILE A 218 -2.58 -13.74 -24.14
CA ILE A 218 -2.92 -14.50 -25.35
C ILE A 218 -3.66 -15.77 -24.93
N ASP A 219 -4.74 -16.10 -25.63
CA ASP A 219 -5.51 -17.32 -25.39
C ASP A 219 -4.62 -18.56 -25.52
N TYR A 220 -4.76 -19.46 -24.55
CA TYR A 220 -3.94 -20.67 -24.42
C TYR A 220 -3.98 -21.54 -25.70
N ASP A 221 -5.13 -21.66 -26.34
CA ASP A 221 -5.29 -22.47 -27.57
C ASP A 221 -4.46 -21.92 -28.73
N ILE A 222 -4.31 -20.58 -28.82
CA ILE A 222 -3.51 -19.91 -29.85
C ILE A 222 -2.02 -20.13 -29.57
N PHE A 223 -1.62 -20.04 -28.30
CA PHE A 223 -0.26 -20.32 -27.86
C PHE A 223 0.15 -21.78 -28.11
N GLN A 224 -0.72 -22.74 -27.77
CA GLN A 224 -0.50 -24.16 -28.00
C GLN A 224 -0.44 -24.51 -29.49
N ALA A 225 -1.37 -23.97 -30.31
CA ALA A 225 -1.39 -24.20 -31.75
C ALA A 225 -0.11 -23.67 -32.44
N HIS A 226 0.54 -22.65 -31.87
CA HIS A 226 1.78 -22.09 -32.38
C HIS A 226 3.00 -22.94 -32.00
N LEU A 227 3.08 -23.41 -30.76
CA LEU A 227 4.16 -24.27 -30.28
C LEU A 227 4.20 -25.65 -30.96
N MET A 228 3.04 -26.15 -31.41
CA MET A 228 2.91 -27.45 -32.06
C MET A 228 3.12 -27.39 -33.58
N GLN A 229 3.55 -26.26 -34.14
CA GLN A 229 3.87 -26.15 -35.57
C GLN A 229 5.17 -26.93 -35.89
N PRO A 230 5.28 -27.54 -37.08
CA PRO A 230 6.41 -28.39 -37.45
C PRO A 230 7.74 -27.64 -37.57
N ASP A 231 7.72 -26.31 -37.64
CA ASP A 231 8.92 -25.46 -37.65
C ASP A 231 8.64 -24.08 -37.00
N PRO A 232 8.67 -23.99 -35.65
CA PRO A 232 8.47 -22.73 -34.94
C PRO A 232 9.67 -21.78 -35.11
N GLU A 233 10.79 -22.25 -35.65
CA GLU A 233 12.05 -21.50 -35.81
C GLU A 233 12.05 -20.60 -37.05
N ALA A 234 11.24 -20.90 -38.07
CA ALA A 234 11.17 -20.15 -39.33
C ALA A 234 10.78 -18.66 -39.15
N ILE A 235 10.30 -18.27 -37.96
CA ILE A 235 9.80 -16.92 -37.66
C ILE A 235 10.85 -16.06 -36.93
N VAL A 236 11.94 -16.66 -36.42
CA VAL A 236 12.98 -15.95 -35.67
C VAL A 236 14.27 -15.92 -36.47
N GLN A 237 14.80 -14.72 -36.74
CA GLN A 237 16.05 -14.57 -37.48
C GLN A 237 17.17 -15.35 -36.76
N SER A 238 17.77 -16.27 -37.51
CA SER A 238 18.60 -17.37 -37.05
C SER A 238 19.86 -16.91 -36.31
N GLY A 239 19.96 -17.28 -35.03
CA GLY A 239 21.13 -17.08 -34.19
C GLY A 239 20.87 -17.40 -32.70
N ASN A 240 19.64 -17.17 -32.22
CA ASN A 240 19.26 -17.32 -30.80
C ASN A 240 18.23 -18.42 -30.51
N ALA A 241 17.99 -19.33 -31.47
CA ALA A 241 16.97 -20.39 -31.38
C ALA A 241 17.11 -21.26 -30.11
N HIS A 242 18.34 -21.56 -29.68
CA HIS A 242 18.59 -22.35 -28.47
C HIS A 242 18.20 -21.61 -27.17
N ARG A 243 18.46 -20.29 -27.07
CA ARG A 243 18.04 -19.46 -25.92
C ARG A 243 16.53 -19.31 -25.90
N LEU A 244 15.90 -19.19 -27.07
CA LEU A 244 14.45 -19.16 -27.18
C LEU A 244 13.85 -20.46 -26.68
N TRP A 245 14.45 -21.60 -27.00
CA TRP A 245 14.02 -22.91 -26.50
C TRP A 245 14.06 -23.00 -24.97
N GLN A 246 15.12 -22.51 -24.32
CA GLN A 246 15.19 -22.46 -22.85
C GLN A 246 14.13 -21.56 -22.23
N VAL A 247 13.83 -20.44 -22.89
CA VAL A 247 12.79 -19.52 -22.43
C VAL A 247 11.39 -20.07 -22.71
N LEU A 248 11.18 -20.77 -23.84
CA LEU A 248 9.94 -21.46 -24.18
C LEU A 248 9.68 -22.65 -23.25
N ASP A 249 10.71 -23.40 -22.86
CA ASP A 249 10.63 -24.43 -21.81
C ASP A 249 10.26 -23.81 -20.46
N GLN A 250 10.93 -22.72 -20.09
CA GLN A 250 10.62 -21.99 -18.85
C GLN A 250 9.22 -21.38 -18.89
N LEU A 251 8.77 -20.91 -20.05
CA LEU A 251 7.42 -20.41 -20.24
C LEU A 251 6.38 -21.52 -20.28
N ALA A 252 6.66 -22.68 -20.85
CA ALA A 252 5.80 -23.86 -20.75
C ALA A 252 5.60 -24.29 -19.29
N ILE A 253 6.65 -24.13 -18.47
CA ILE A 253 6.60 -24.29 -17.01
C ILE A 253 5.81 -23.14 -16.34
N HIS A 254 5.95 -21.89 -16.80
CA HIS A 254 5.34 -20.69 -16.18
C HIS A 254 3.88 -20.41 -16.61
N PHE A 255 3.44 -20.86 -17.78
CA PHE A 255 2.09 -20.66 -18.31
C PHE A 255 1.05 -21.62 -17.76
N ARG A 256 1.46 -22.63 -16.98
CA ARG A 256 0.66 -23.84 -16.82
C ARG A 256 0.13 -24.25 -18.20
N MET A 257 0.99 -24.90 -19.00
CA MET A 257 0.49 -26.15 -19.57
C MET A 257 -0.36 -26.80 -18.47
N PRO A 258 -1.63 -27.18 -18.72
CA PRO A 258 -2.43 -27.88 -17.73
C PRO A 258 -1.47 -28.88 -17.15
N GLN A 259 -1.32 -28.80 -15.82
CA GLN A 259 -0.23 -29.43 -15.08
C GLN A 259 0.18 -30.75 -15.75
N PRO A 260 1.39 -31.27 -15.56
CA PRO A 260 1.52 -32.71 -15.58
C PRO A 260 0.66 -33.28 -14.42
N VAL A 261 -0.67 -33.17 -14.51
CA VAL A 261 -1.56 -34.25 -14.19
C VAL A 261 -0.96 -35.39 -14.96
N LEU A 262 -0.56 -36.42 -14.24
CA LEU A 262 -0.17 -37.68 -14.83
C LEU A 262 -1.15 -38.16 -15.91
N SER A 263 -2.40 -37.73 -15.86
CA SER A 263 -3.43 -38.03 -16.85
C SER A 263 -3.26 -37.35 -18.22
N SER A 264 -2.46 -36.28 -18.39
CA SER A 264 -2.26 -35.65 -19.71
C SER A 264 -1.18 -36.32 -20.56
N LEU A 265 -0.43 -37.27 -19.99
CA LEU A 265 0.50 -38.14 -20.73
C LEU A 265 -0.18 -39.38 -21.34
N ASP A 266 -1.38 -39.71 -20.87
CA ASP A 266 -2.13 -40.89 -21.36
C ASP A 266 -3.21 -40.55 -22.39
N GLN A 267 -3.51 -39.27 -22.64
CA GLN A 267 -4.54 -38.87 -23.59
C GLN A 267 -3.92 -38.31 -24.87
N SER A 268 -3.83 -39.21 -25.85
CA SER A 268 -3.53 -39.03 -27.28
C SER A 268 -2.10 -38.66 -27.69
N LEU A 269 -1.19 -39.63 -27.53
CA LEU A 269 -0.16 -39.88 -28.54
C LEU A 269 -0.23 -41.37 -28.90
N ASP A 270 -1.10 -41.69 -29.86
CA ASP A 270 -1.16 -42.99 -30.51
C ASP A 270 0.06 -43.11 -31.45
N PHE A 271 1.26 -43.12 -30.87
CA PHE A 271 2.48 -43.50 -31.58
C PHE A 271 2.43 -45.01 -31.77
N GLN A 272 2.03 -45.42 -32.98
CA GLN A 272 2.25 -46.77 -33.49
C GLN A 272 3.76 -47.03 -33.57
N GLY A 273 4.35 -47.47 -32.46
CA GLY A 273 5.77 -47.80 -32.34
C GLY A 273 6.10 -48.34 -30.95
N GLN A 274 5.95 -49.66 -30.76
CA GLN A 274 5.99 -50.34 -29.45
C GLN A 274 7.34 -50.30 -28.70
N ALA A 275 8.44 -49.82 -29.31
CA ALA A 275 9.75 -49.81 -28.68
C ALA A 275 10.14 -48.45 -28.04
N LEU A 276 9.70 -47.32 -28.61
CA LEU A 276 10.00 -45.96 -28.11
C LEU A 276 9.19 -45.58 -26.85
N ASN A 277 8.08 -46.27 -26.59
CA ASN A 277 7.18 -45.97 -25.49
C ASN A 277 7.71 -46.39 -24.10
N ALA A 278 8.53 -47.44 -24.01
CA ALA A 278 9.02 -47.92 -22.71
C ALA A 278 10.15 -47.04 -22.16
N GLU A 279 11.09 -46.64 -23.01
CA GLU A 279 12.25 -45.81 -22.65
C GLU A 279 11.83 -44.39 -22.25
N PHE A 280 10.91 -43.78 -23.02
CA PHE A 280 10.34 -42.47 -22.71
C PHE A 280 9.50 -42.46 -21.42
N ARG A 281 8.70 -43.51 -21.18
CA ARG A 281 7.98 -43.69 -19.91
C ARG A 281 8.93 -43.86 -18.73
N GLY A 282 10.05 -44.57 -18.92
CA GLY A 282 11.13 -44.68 -17.95
C GLY A 282 11.73 -43.32 -17.59
N PHE A 283 12.05 -42.50 -18.59
CA PHE A 283 12.57 -41.14 -18.37
C PHE A 283 11.58 -40.23 -17.60
N ILE A 284 10.29 -40.30 -17.94
CA ILE A 284 9.24 -39.56 -17.22
C ILE A 284 9.12 -40.02 -15.76
N ARG A 285 9.17 -41.33 -15.51
CA ARG A 285 9.15 -41.90 -14.16
C ARG A 285 10.33 -41.39 -13.35
N GLU A 286 11.54 -41.47 -13.91
CA GLU A 286 12.77 -41.02 -13.25
C GLU A 286 12.71 -39.52 -12.92
N ARG A 287 12.18 -38.71 -13.85
CA ARG A 287 12.02 -37.27 -13.62
C ARG A 287 11.02 -36.95 -12.50
N LYS A 288 9.93 -37.71 -12.39
CA LYS A 288 8.95 -37.56 -11.28
C LYS A 288 9.56 -37.93 -9.93
N LEU A 289 10.37 -39.00 -9.89
CA LEU A 289 11.09 -39.40 -8.68
C LEU A 289 12.10 -38.34 -8.23
N GLN A 290 12.88 -37.78 -9.17
CA GLN A 290 13.80 -36.67 -8.88
C GLN A 290 13.07 -35.42 -8.37
N LEU A 291 11.91 -35.10 -8.94
CA LEU A 291 11.09 -33.97 -8.49
C LEU A 291 10.58 -34.20 -7.07
N LEU A 292 10.09 -35.39 -6.75
CA LEU A 292 9.65 -35.75 -5.41
C LEU A 292 10.79 -35.69 -4.39
N GLU A 293 11.99 -36.12 -4.77
CA GLU A 293 13.18 -36.01 -3.94
C GLU A 293 13.54 -34.54 -3.67
N TYR A 294 13.51 -33.68 -4.68
CA TYR A 294 13.68 -32.24 -4.50
C TYR A 294 12.59 -31.63 -3.59
N CYS A 295 11.33 -32.04 -3.77
CA CYS A 295 10.21 -31.56 -2.97
C CYS A 295 10.29 -32.02 -1.51
N SER A 296 10.90 -33.18 -1.23
CA SER A 296 11.07 -33.71 0.12
C SER A 296 11.96 -32.84 1.03
N GLY A 297 12.80 -31.98 0.45
CA GLY A 297 13.74 -31.15 1.21
C GLY A 297 13.09 -30.00 1.99
N ASP A 298 11.92 -29.50 1.56
CA ASP A 298 11.20 -28.44 2.28
C ASP A 298 9.69 -28.45 1.95
N LEU A 299 8.89 -29.10 2.78
CA LEU A 299 7.44 -29.14 2.62
C LEU A 299 6.73 -27.87 3.13
N SER A 300 7.47 -26.90 3.70
CA SER A 300 6.89 -25.61 4.06
C SER A 300 6.62 -24.72 2.84
N GLU A 301 7.33 -24.99 1.73
CA GLU A 301 7.10 -24.29 0.47
C GLU A 301 5.78 -24.78 -0.20
N PRO A 302 4.80 -23.89 -0.46
CA PRO A 302 3.48 -24.27 -0.97
C PRO A 302 3.51 -25.11 -2.25
N GLY A 303 4.43 -24.79 -3.17
CA GLY A 303 4.57 -25.50 -4.45
C GLY A 303 5.06 -26.93 -4.27
N ARG A 304 6.00 -27.16 -3.35
CA ARG A 304 6.57 -28.48 -3.08
C ARG A 304 5.55 -29.38 -2.36
N PHE A 305 4.84 -28.83 -1.38
CA PHE A 305 3.74 -29.53 -0.72
C PHE A 305 2.68 -30.01 -1.72
N LEU A 306 2.19 -29.12 -2.59
CA LEU A 306 1.17 -29.48 -3.58
C LEU A 306 1.66 -30.50 -4.62
N ALA A 307 2.95 -30.48 -4.97
CA ALA A 307 3.55 -31.48 -5.86
C ALA A 307 3.56 -32.88 -5.23
N VAL A 308 3.89 -32.99 -3.94
CA VAL A 308 3.80 -34.25 -3.19
C VAL A 308 2.36 -34.73 -3.09
N VAL A 309 1.41 -33.84 -2.79
CA VAL A 309 -0.04 -34.17 -2.78
C VAL A 309 -0.51 -34.70 -4.13
N GLN A 310 -0.03 -34.12 -5.23
CA GLN A 310 -0.35 -34.56 -6.58
C GLN A 310 0.28 -35.92 -6.93
N GLY A 311 1.43 -36.25 -6.35
CA GLY A 311 2.06 -37.57 -6.47
C GLY A 311 1.16 -38.70 -5.95
N HIS A 312 0.28 -38.46 -4.98
CA HIS A 312 -0.70 -39.46 -4.53
C HIS A 312 -1.75 -39.83 -5.57
N LEU A 313 -1.86 -39.09 -6.69
CA LEU A 313 -2.75 -39.44 -7.80
C LEU A 313 -2.06 -40.30 -8.87
N ASP A 314 -0.76 -40.56 -8.73
CA ASP A 314 0.04 -41.27 -9.73
C ASP A 314 -0.34 -42.76 -9.81
N PRO A 315 -0.67 -43.31 -10.99
CA PRO A 315 -0.90 -44.75 -11.15
C PRO A 315 0.37 -45.60 -10.95
N ASP A 316 1.57 -45.01 -10.98
CA ASP A 316 2.84 -45.72 -10.88
C ASP A 316 3.17 -46.13 -9.42
N PRO A 317 3.37 -47.43 -9.13
CA PRO A 317 3.61 -47.92 -7.77
C PRO A 317 4.91 -47.39 -7.16
N ASP A 318 5.97 -47.19 -7.96
CA ASP A 318 7.26 -46.71 -7.46
C ASP A 318 7.13 -45.25 -6.98
N ILE A 319 6.32 -44.46 -7.69
CA ILE A 319 6.02 -43.08 -7.34
C ILE A 319 5.14 -43.02 -6.10
N GLN A 320 4.11 -43.86 -6.02
CA GLN A 320 3.26 -43.97 -4.83
C GLN A 320 4.04 -44.38 -3.59
N GLU A 321 4.94 -45.35 -3.70
CA GLU A 321 5.83 -45.74 -2.61
C GLU A 321 6.68 -44.55 -2.16
N ARG A 322 7.29 -43.84 -3.11
CA ARG A 322 8.14 -42.68 -2.81
C ARG A 322 7.37 -41.53 -2.18
N VAL A 323 6.17 -41.22 -2.66
CA VAL A 323 5.31 -40.16 -2.11
C VAL A 323 4.93 -40.53 -0.67
N ASN A 324 4.50 -41.76 -0.42
CA ASN A 324 4.12 -42.22 0.92
C ASN A 324 5.31 -42.24 1.91
N GLN A 325 6.55 -42.33 1.43
CA GLN A 325 7.74 -42.15 2.28
C GLN A 325 7.99 -40.68 2.66
N ILE A 326 7.56 -39.73 1.83
CA ILE A 326 7.74 -38.29 2.07
C ILE A 326 6.61 -37.75 2.95
N LEU A 327 5.37 -38.02 2.55
CA LEU A 327 4.17 -37.57 3.24
C LEU A 327 3.03 -38.54 2.94
N THR A 328 2.47 -39.15 3.96
CA THR A 328 1.32 -40.05 3.80
C THR A 328 0.02 -39.27 3.61
N LEU A 329 -1.00 -39.89 3.02
CA LEU A 329 -2.32 -39.28 2.88
C LEU A 329 -2.92 -38.84 4.22
N GLU A 330 -2.69 -39.60 5.30
CA GLU A 330 -3.18 -39.25 6.63
C GLU A 330 -2.49 -37.99 7.18
N GLU A 331 -1.19 -37.86 6.98
CA GLU A 331 -0.41 -36.67 7.34
C GLU A 331 -0.84 -35.46 6.51
N VAL A 332 -1.09 -35.63 5.21
CA VAL A 332 -1.65 -34.57 4.36
C VAL A 332 -2.97 -34.07 4.92
N LEU A 333 -3.90 -34.99 5.22
CA LEU A 333 -5.22 -34.63 5.76
C LEU A 333 -5.10 -33.95 7.14
N SER A 334 -4.18 -34.40 7.98
CA SER A 334 -3.91 -33.82 9.30
C SER A 334 -3.37 -32.40 9.17
N LEU A 335 -2.38 -32.18 8.30
CA LEU A 335 -1.77 -30.88 8.05
C LEU A 335 -2.78 -29.86 7.52
N ILE A 336 -3.55 -30.22 6.50
CA ILE A 336 -4.52 -29.28 5.91
C ILE A 336 -5.73 -29.01 6.82
N SER A 337 -5.97 -29.84 7.84
CA SER A 337 -7.02 -29.62 8.84
C SER A 337 -6.54 -28.77 10.02
N ASP A 338 -5.23 -28.57 10.18
CA ASP A 338 -4.65 -27.72 11.21
C ASP A 338 -5.08 -26.25 11.02
N ALA A 339 -5.44 -25.59 12.11
CA ALA A 339 -5.90 -24.19 12.09
C ALA A 339 -4.80 -23.19 11.69
N THR A 340 -3.53 -23.56 11.88
CA THR A 340 -2.36 -22.75 11.55
C THR A 340 -1.91 -22.92 10.10
N PHE A 341 -2.41 -23.95 9.40
CA PHE A 341 -2.03 -24.23 8.02
C PHE A 341 -2.67 -23.23 7.05
N PRO A 342 -1.95 -22.75 6.01
CA PRO A 342 -2.52 -21.80 5.06
C PRO A 342 -3.72 -22.39 4.31
N GLN A 343 -4.92 -21.84 4.56
CA GLN A 343 -6.18 -22.37 4.03
C GLN A 343 -6.23 -22.38 2.50
N ALA A 344 -5.58 -21.40 1.85
CA ALA A 344 -5.49 -21.36 0.39
C ALA A 344 -4.80 -22.61 -0.19
N ILE A 345 -3.74 -23.08 0.47
CA ILE A 345 -3.00 -24.28 0.10
C ILE A 345 -3.83 -25.52 0.42
N GLY A 346 -4.44 -25.56 1.61
CA GLY A 346 -5.33 -26.65 2.02
C GLY A 346 -6.49 -26.88 1.05
N LYS A 347 -7.15 -25.82 0.58
CA LYS A 347 -8.21 -25.94 -0.44
C LYS A 347 -7.70 -26.50 -1.77
N LYS A 348 -6.51 -26.07 -2.22
CA LYS A 348 -5.89 -26.61 -3.45
C LYS A 348 -5.55 -28.09 -3.29
N ALA A 349 -5.01 -28.49 -2.14
CA ALA A 349 -4.76 -29.90 -1.84
C ALA A 349 -6.04 -30.74 -1.85
N VAL A 350 -7.13 -30.24 -1.24
CA VAL A 350 -8.44 -30.91 -1.31
C VAL A 350 -8.97 -31.03 -2.75
N GLN A 351 -8.80 -29.98 -3.57
CA GLN A 351 -9.18 -30.02 -4.99
C GLN A 351 -8.39 -31.07 -5.77
N ILE A 352 -7.09 -31.19 -5.53
CA ILE A 352 -6.23 -32.22 -6.13
C ILE A 352 -6.72 -33.62 -5.70
N LEU A 353 -6.82 -33.86 -4.38
CA LEU A 353 -7.20 -35.16 -3.83
C LEU A 353 -8.64 -35.58 -4.16
N LYS A 354 -9.52 -34.66 -4.57
CA LYS A 354 -10.87 -35.00 -5.05
C LYS A 354 -10.85 -35.98 -6.23
N HIS A 355 -9.77 -35.97 -7.02
CA HIS A 355 -9.58 -36.86 -8.16
C HIS A 355 -9.00 -38.24 -7.79
N HIS A 356 -8.73 -38.48 -6.51
CA HIS A 356 -8.14 -39.74 -6.05
C HIS A 356 -9.14 -40.91 -6.18
N PRO A 357 -8.68 -42.11 -6.59
CA PRO A 357 -9.57 -43.25 -6.86
C PRO A 357 -10.26 -43.84 -5.62
N SER A 358 -9.70 -43.61 -4.42
CA SER A 358 -10.28 -44.11 -3.16
C SER A 358 -11.56 -43.36 -2.76
N GLN A 359 -12.71 -44.06 -2.75
CA GLN A 359 -13.98 -43.53 -2.24
C GLN A 359 -13.94 -43.20 -0.74
N GLN A 360 -13.13 -43.91 0.05
CA GLN A 360 -12.97 -43.64 1.47
C GLN A 360 -12.28 -42.29 1.70
N LEU A 361 -11.23 -41.99 0.93
CA LEU A 361 -10.54 -40.70 0.97
C LEU A 361 -11.50 -39.57 0.57
N GLN A 362 -12.30 -39.76 -0.49
CA GLN A 362 -13.29 -38.76 -0.92
C GLN A 362 -14.30 -38.41 0.19
N LYS A 363 -14.71 -39.38 1.01
CA LYS A 363 -15.56 -39.13 2.19
C LYS A 363 -14.81 -38.33 3.26
N GLN A 364 -13.55 -38.65 3.53
CA GLN A 364 -12.71 -37.91 4.49
C GLN A 364 -12.46 -36.47 4.04
N LEU A 365 -12.25 -36.23 2.74
CA LEU A 365 -12.11 -34.88 2.17
C LEU A 365 -13.35 -34.01 2.41
N GLY A 366 -14.55 -34.60 2.46
CA GLY A 366 -15.76 -33.89 2.84
C GLY A 366 -15.67 -33.30 4.25
N ASN A 367 -15.16 -34.08 5.20
CA ASN A 367 -14.95 -33.61 6.58
C ASN A 367 -13.88 -32.51 6.65
N VAL A 368 -12.75 -32.69 5.95
CA VAL A 368 -11.69 -31.67 5.88
C VAL A 368 -12.20 -30.36 5.28
N LEU A 369 -13.00 -30.43 4.21
CA LEU A 369 -13.59 -29.24 3.59
C LEU A 369 -14.52 -28.50 4.55
N MET A 370 -15.30 -29.24 5.35
CA MET A 370 -16.12 -28.66 6.42
C MET A 370 -15.25 -27.96 7.46
N THR A 371 -14.18 -28.60 7.94
CA THR A 371 -13.23 -28.01 8.90
C THR A 371 -12.57 -26.75 8.35
N LEU A 372 -12.09 -26.76 7.10
CA LEU A 372 -11.56 -25.56 6.43
C LEU A 372 -12.59 -24.43 6.32
N SER A 373 -13.86 -24.78 6.06
CA SER A 373 -14.94 -23.80 6.02
C SER A 373 -15.28 -23.24 7.40
N GLU A 374 -15.21 -24.07 8.45
CA GLU A 374 -15.40 -23.64 9.85
C GLU A 374 -14.27 -22.71 10.29
N HIS A 375 -13.02 -23.02 9.96
CA HIS A 375 -11.86 -22.15 10.22
C HIS A 375 -12.00 -20.79 9.53
N ALA A 376 -12.38 -20.79 8.25
CA ALA A 376 -12.64 -19.54 7.52
C ALA A 376 -13.77 -18.72 8.18
N ARG A 377 -14.82 -19.38 8.66
CA ARG A 377 -15.91 -18.71 9.38
C ARG A 377 -15.42 -18.12 10.70
N LYS A 378 -14.62 -18.87 11.46
CA LYS A 378 -14.05 -18.43 12.73
C LYS A 378 -13.15 -17.21 12.55
N GLN A 379 -12.30 -17.18 11.52
CA GLN A 379 -11.47 -16.02 11.20
C GLN A 379 -12.31 -14.78 10.87
N LEU A 380 -13.42 -14.93 10.13
CA LEU A 380 -14.33 -13.81 9.87
C LEU A 380 -15.05 -13.33 11.16
N GLN A 381 -15.33 -14.23 12.10
CA GLN A 381 -15.89 -13.87 13.42
C GLN A 381 -14.85 -13.15 14.30
N GLU A 382 -13.60 -13.59 14.29
CA GLU A 382 -12.49 -12.92 14.98
C GLU A 382 -12.23 -11.53 14.39
N MET A 383 -12.34 -11.40 13.07
CA MET A 383 -12.30 -10.11 12.38
C MET A 383 -13.43 -9.18 12.86
N GLU A 384 -14.67 -9.67 12.91
CA GLU A 384 -15.81 -8.91 13.43
C GLU A 384 -15.59 -8.47 14.89
N ALA A 385 -15.11 -9.37 15.75
CA ALA A 385 -14.79 -9.06 17.13
C ALA A 385 -13.69 -7.98 17.24
N SER A 386 -12.67 -8.05 16.39
CA SER A 386 -11.58 -7.07 16.34
C SER A 386 -12.08 -5.69 15.91
N ILE A 387 -12.91 -5.61 14.87
CA ILE A 387 -13.53 -4.35 14.41
C ILE A 387 -14.38 -3.74 15.54
N ASN A 388 -15.20 -4.55 16.22
CA ASN A 388 -16.00 -4.09 17.34
C ASN A 388 -15.12 -3.55 18.48
N ALA A 389 -14.05 -4.26 18.83
CA ALA A 389 -13.12 -3.83 19.87
C ALA A 389 -12.47 -2.47 19.54
N TYR A 390 -11.96 -2.30 18.32
CA TYR A 390 -11.37 -1.01 17.89
C TYR A 390 -12.40 0.12 17.94
N LEU A 391 -13.60 -0.09 17.40
CA LEU A 391 -14.63 0.95 17.41
C LEU A 391 -15.10 1.29 18.82
N ASP A 392 -15.26 0.30 19.70
CA ASP A 392 -15.62 0.55 21.09
C ASP A 392 -14.52 1.31 21.84
N ILE A 393 -13.23 0.99 21.61
CA ILE A 393 -12.11 1.76 22.17
C ILE A 393 -12.17 3.21 21.70
N ILE A 394 -12.28 3.44 20.39
CA ILE A 394 -12.35 4.79 19.78
C ILE A 394 -13.55 5.57 20.34
N PHE A 395 -14.74 4.96 20.41
CA PHE A 395 -15.91 5.68 20.89
C PHE A 395 -15.88 5.91 22.41
N ASN A 396 -15.26 5.01 23.18
CA ASN A 396 -15.09 5.23 24.61
C ASN A 396 -14.07 6.32 24.92
N SER A 397 -12.95 6.40 24.19
CA SER A 397 -11.97 7.50 24.34
C SER A 397 -12.61 8.85 24.03
N LEU A 398 -13.43 8.92 22.99
CA LEU A 398 -14.18 10.13 22.62
C LEU A 398 -15.34 10.50 23.58
N GLY A 399 -15.50 9.82 24.72
CA GLY A 399 -16.57 10.10 25.69
C GLY A 399 -17.98 9.87 25.13
N TYR A 400 -18.12 9.04 24.10
CA TYR A 400 -19.39 8.79 23.41
C TYR A 400 -20.54 8.36 24.34
N PRO A 401 -20.33 7.52 25.39
CA PRO A 401 -21.40 7.20 26.34
C PRO A 401 -22.04 8.45 26.98
N GLN A 402 -21.22 9.45 27.32
CA GLN A 402 -21.66 10.69 27.95
C GLN A 402 -22.40 11.59 26.94
N ILE A 403 -21.89 11.69 25.70
CA ILE A 403 -22.54 12.37 24.58
C ILE A 403 -23.94 11.79 24.34
N GLN A 404 -24.04 10.46 24.27
CA GLN A 404 -25.29 9.76 24.02
C GLN A 404 -26.30 9.97 25.15
N GLN A 405 -25.84 9.95 26.42
CA GLN A 405 -26.67 10.25 27.57
C GLN A 405 -27.28 11.66 27.46
N LEU A 406 -26.46 12.68 27.19
CA LEU A 406 -26.91 14.07 27.05
C LEU A 406 -27.89 14.25 25.88
N ARG A 407 -27.62 13.63 24.72
CA ARG A 407 -28.53 13.66 23.56
C ARG A 407 -29.86 12.97 23.86
N SER A 408 -29.84 11.84 24.55
CA SER A 408 -31.07 11.15 24.97
C SER A 408 -31.88 12.03 25.91
N THR A 409 -31.24 12.69 26.88
CA THR A 409 -31.92 13.63 27.79
C THR A 409 -32.53 14.79 27.02
N LEU A 410 -31.81 15.39 26.07
CA LEU A 410 -32.34 16.46 25.20
C LEU A 410 -33.56 16.00 24.40
N LYS A 411 -33.52 14.79 23.84
CA LYS A 411 -34.65 14.22 23.11
C LYS A 411 -35.88 14.05 24.02
N THR A 412 -35.69 13.49 25.21
CA THR A 412 -36.76 13.34 26.21
C THR A 412 -37.32 14.69 26.64
N ILE A 413 -36.48 15.71 26.84
CA ILE A 413 -36.90 17.08 27.16
C ILE A 413 -37.74 17.66 26.01
N HIS A 414 -37.31 17.48 24.77
CA HIS A 414 -38.04 17.96 23.60
C HIS A 414 -39.40 17.28 23.43
N GLU A 415 -39.47 15.96 23.61
CA GLU A 415 -40.72 15.19 23.59
C GLU A 415 -41.65 15.65 24.73
N ALA A 416 -41.12 15.84 25.94
CA ALA A 416 -41.87 16.37 27.08
C ALA A 416 -42.40 17.80 26.80
N ARG A 417 -41.61 18.64 26.13
CA ARG A 417 -42.04 19.98 25.68
C ARG A 417 -43.20 19.88 24.70
N LEU A 418 -43.10 19.03 23.68
CA LEU A 418 -44.16 18.84 22.69
C LEU A 418 -45.45 18.30 23.32
N LEU A 419 -45.35 17.32 24.21
CA LEU A 419 -46.49 16.79 24.97
C LEU A 419 -47.12 17.86 25.86
N SER A 420 -46.31 18.67 26.54
CA SER A 420 -46.77 19.79 27.37
C SER A 420 -47.45 20.85 26.52
N GLU A 421 -46.87 21.21 25.37
CA GLU A 421 -47.47 22.16 24.43
C GLU A 421 -48.79 21.66 23.84
N HIS A 422 -48.89 20.36 23.54
CA HIS A 422 -50.12 19.73 23.10
C HIS A 422 -51.18 19.79 24.21
N PHE A 423 -50.85 19.36 25.43
CA PHE A 423 -51.73 19.43 26.58
C PHE A 423 -52.23 20.85 26.86
N LEU A 424 -51.34 21.85 26.82
CA LEU A 424 -51.68 23.27 26.98
C LEU A 424 -52.60 23.78 25.87
N LYS A 425 -52.43 23.31 24.63
CA LYS A 425 -53.33 23.65 23.51
C LYS A 425 -54.70 22.99 23.65
N THR A 426 -54.76 21.73 24.07
CA THR A 426 -56.02 20.99 24.25
C THR A 426 -56.84 21.50 25.45
N ASN A 427 -56.17 21.94 26.52
CA ASN A 427 -56.80 22.48 27.73
C ASN A 427 -56.82 24.03 27.77
N ALA A 428 -56.62 24.69 26.64
CA ALA A 428 -56.54 26.15 26.56
C ALA A 428 -57.81 26.87 27.04
N HIS A 429 -58.96 26.19 27.03
CA HIS A 429 -60.26 26.70 27.47
C HIS A 429 -60.50 26.56 28.97
N THR A 430 -59.69 25.76 29.68
CA THR A 430 -59.81 25.48 31.13
C THR A 430 -58.65 26.06 31.94
N MET A 431 -57.62 26.61 31.31
CA MET A 431 -56.51 27.25 32.02
C MET A 431 -56.81 28.72 32.35
N GLU A 432 -56.98 29.01 33.64
CA GLU A 432 -57.26 30.36 34.16
C GLU A 432 -56.10 31.35 33.96
N ASN A 433 -54.88 30.89 33.67
CA ASN A 433 -53.69 31.75 33.63
C ASN A 433 -52.76 31.50 32.42
N PRO A 434 -52.92 32.28 31.32
CA PRO A 434 -52.04 32.21 30.15
C PRO A 434 -50.55 32.39 30.45
N GLN A 435 -50.21 33.05 31.57
CA GLN A 435 -48.82 33.26 31.98
C GLN A 435 -48.10 31.96 32.38
N GLU A 436 -48.82 30.93 32.82
CA GLU A 436 -48.21 29.65 33.17
C GLU A 436 -47.68 28.91 31.95
N SER A 437 -48.39 28.98 30.82
CA SER A 437 -47.92 28.43 29.54
C SER A 437 -46.60 29.07 29.09
N VAL A 438 -46.47 30.39 29.29
CA VAL A 438 -45.26 31.16 28.96
C VAL A 438 -44.12 30.79 29.91
N LYS A 439 -44.40 30.64 31.21
CA LYS A 439 -43.41 30.18 32.21
C LYS A 439 -42.90 28.77 31.89
N LEU A 440 -43.78 27.85 31.50
CA LEU A 440 -43.41 26.49 31.14
C LEU A 440 -42.54 26.43 29.88
N ARG A 441 -42.88 27.20 28.83
CA ARG A 441 -42.03 27.32 27.63
C ARG A 441 -40.65 27.89 27.95
N LYS A 442 -40.59 28.94 28.77
CA LYS A 442 -39.31 29.52 29.24
C LYS A 442 -38.49 28.51 30.05
N LEU A 443 -39.13 27.69 30.87
CA LEU A 443 -38.48 26.63 31.64
C LEU A 443 -37.87 25.57 30.71
N PHE A 444 -38.64 25.04 29.75
CA PHE A 444 -38.12 24.09 28.77
C PHE A 444 -36.96 24.66 27.96
N GLN A 445 -37.06 25.91 27.49
CA GLN A 445 -35.95 26.58 26.79
C GLN A 445 -34.70 26.71 27.68
N ARG A 446 -34.86 27.00 28.97
CA ARG A 446 -33.73 27.10 29.92
C ARG A 446 -33.07 25.74 30.17
N ILE A 447 -33.87 24.68 30.28
CA ILE A 447 -33.36 23.32 30.44
C ILE A 447 -32.67 22.85 29.15
N GLU A 448 -33.30 23.05 27.98
CA GLU A 448 -32.70 22.72 26.67
C GLU A 448 -31.37 23.46 26.48
N SER A 449 -31.33 24.77 26.74
CA SER A 449 -30.08 25.56 26.62
C SER A 449 -28.99 25.13 27.61
N PHE A 450 -29.34 24.68 28.81
CA PHE A 450 -28.38 24.11 29.76
C PHE A 450 -27.74 22.83 29.22
N TYR A 451 -28.54 21.88 28.72
CA TYR A 451 -28.02 20.62 28.18
C TYR A 451 -27.29 20.81 26.84
N VAL A 452 -27.76 21.71 25.98
CA VAL A 452 -27.03 22.11 24.76
C VAL A 452 -25.68 22.73 25.11
N ARG A 453 -25.60 23.56 26.15
CA ARG A 453 -24.34 24.12 26.64
C ARG A 453 -23.41 23.02 27.15
N LYS A 454 -23.89 22.13 28.02
CA LYS A 454 -23.10 20.97 28.49
C LYS A 454 -22.57 20.10 27.35
N LEU A 455 -23.38 19.86 26.32
CA LEU A 455 -22.95 19.10 25.14
C LEU A 455 -21.86 19.84 24.35
N LYS A 456 -21.99 21.16 24.20
CA LYS A 456 -20.95 22.01 23.58
C LYS A 456 -19.67 22.04 24.42
N ASP A 457 -19.79 22.10 25.74
CA ASP A 457 -18.65 22.09 26.65
C ASP A 457 -17.92 20.75 26.57
N LEU A 458 -18.66 19.64 26.51
CA LEU A 458 -18.07 18.30 26.33
C LEU A 458 -17.39 18.15 24.96
N TYR A 459 -17.99 18.68 23.89
CA TYR A 459 -17.29 18.76 22.59
C TYR A 459 -16.07 19.68 22.63
N ARG A 460 -16.08 20.73 23.46
CA ARG A 460 -14.94 21.64 23.63
C ARG A 460 -13.81 21.02 24.44
N GLU A 461 -14.13 20.32 25.52
CA GLU A 461 -13.17 19.56 26.33
C GLU A 461 -12.53 18.46 25.49
N LEU A 462 -13.35 17.70 24.74
CA LEU A 462 -12.85 16.78 23.73
C LEU A 462 -12.02 17.52 22.69
N SER A 463 -12.38 18.76 22.29
CA SER A 463 -11.63 19.55 21.31
C SER A 463 -10.26 20.06 21.76
N ALA A 464 -10.06 20.24 23.06
CA ALA A 464 -8.77 20.57 23.66
C ALA A 464 -7.87 19.33 23.84
N GLY A 465 -8.32 18.15 23.40
CA GLY A 465 -7.62 16.88 23.55
C GLY A 465 -6.20 16.88 22.97
N ASP A 466 -5.33 16.12 23.64
CA ASP A 466 -3.93 15.92 23.30
C ASP A 466 -3.81 15.45 21.84
N PRO A 467 -2.99 16.10 20.98
CA PRO A 467 -2.67 15.60 19.64
C PRO A 467 -2.27 14.12 19.63
N ALA A 468 -1.66 13.62 20.71
CA ALA A 468 -1.34 12.20 20.87
C ALA A 468 -2.60 11.30 20.88
N GLU A 469 -3.68 11.71 21.56
CA GLU A 469 -4.93 10.93 21.60
C GLU A 469 -5.59 10.88 20.20
N LEU A 470 -5.58 11.98 19.46
CA LEU A 470 -6.08 12.01 18.08
C LEU A 470 -5.24 11.12 17.15
N ARG A 471 -3.91 11.09 17.36
CA ARG A 471 -3.00 10.23 16.61
C ARG A 471 -3.24 8.76 16.90
N GLU A 472 -3.42 8.38 18.16
CA GLU A 472 -3.79 7.01 18.53
C GLU A 472 -5.10 6.58 17.87
N ILE A 473 -6.11 7.46 17.86
CA ILE A 473 -7.38 7.19 17.18
C ILE A 473 -7.17 7.06 15.66
N TYR A 474 -6.37 7.93 15.05
CA TYR A 474 -6.04 7.85 13.62
C TYR A 474 -5.36 6.52 13.27
N GLU A 475 -4.36 6.10 14.04
CA GLU A 475 -3.69 4.80 13.88
C GLU A 475 -4.67 3.62 13.98
N MET A 476 -5.58 3.65 14.96
CA MET A 476 -6.63 2.64 15.09
C MET A 476 -7.57 2.61 13.88
N ILE A 477 -7.93 3.77 13.32
CA ILE A 477 -8.76 3.87 12.10
C ILE A 477 -8.02 3.28 10.90
N THR A 478 -6.74 3.61 10.72
CA THR A 478 -5.92 3.05 9.62
C THR A 478 -5.76 1.54 9.74
N ILE A 479 -5.55 1.01 10.95
CA ILE A 479 -5.53 -0.44 11.20
C ILE A 479 -6.89 -1.04 10.83
N LEU A 480 -7.99 -0.44 11.31
CA LEU A 480 -9.34 -0.92 11.05
C LEU A 480 -9.64 -1.02 9.54
N MET A 481 -9.13 -0.08 8.74
CA MET A 481 -9.27 -0.08 7.28
C MET A 481 -8.48 -1.21 6.59
N LYS A 482 -7.38 -1.69 7.18
CA LYS A 482 -6.49 -2.74 6.63
C LYS A 482 -6.88 -4.16 7.04
N ILE A 483 -7.65 -4.33 8.12
CA ILE A 483 -8.10 -5.63 8.64
C ILE A 483 -8.59 -6.62 7.57
N PRO A 484 -9.44 -6.23 6.59
CA PRO A 484 -9.94 -7.19 5.59
C PRO A 484 -8.83 -7.82 4.74
N ASP A 485 -7.81 -7.03 4.41
CA ASP A 485 -6.70 -7.45 3.56
C ASP A 485 -5.75 -8.34 4.39
N GLU A 486 -5.45 -7.96 5.65
CA GLU A 486 -4.63 -8.75 6.58
C GLU A 486 -5.22 -10.13 6.89
N VAL A 487 -6.54 -10.24 7.06
CA VAL A 487 -7.21 -11.54 7.32
C VAL A 487 -7.06 -12.48 6.13
N VAL A 488 -7.14 -11.95 4.91
CA VAL A 488 -7.01 -12.74 3.68
C VAL A 488 -5.56 -13.18 3.47
N GLU A 489 -4.59 -12.29 3.74
CA GLU A 489 -3.16 -12.60 3.68
C GLU A 489 -2.76 -13.66 4.71
N LYS A 490 -3.23 -13.54 5.97
CA LYS A 490 -3.02 -14.55 7.02
C LYS A 490 -3.60 -15.92 6.68
N ALA A 491 -4.68 -15.96 5.89
CA ALA A 491 -5.25 -17.21 5.38
C ALA A 491 -4.45 -17.82 4.20
N GLY A 492 -3.34 -17.18 3.79
CA GLY A 492 -2.43 -17.65 2.76
C GLY A 492 -2.84 -17.28 1.33
N TYR A 493 -3.85 -16.43 1.16
CA TYR A 493 -4.18 -15.89 -0.15
C TYR A 493 -3.30 -14.68 -0.40
N THR A 494 -2.42 -14.75 -1.39
CA THR A 494 -1.63 -13.60 -1.82
C THR A 494 -2.05 -13.18 -3.22
N PHE A 495 -2.01 -11.87 -3.47
CA PHE A 495 -2.30 -11.29 -4.78
C PHE A 495 -1.41 -11.89 -5.88
N LEU A 496 -0.16 -12.25 -5.53
CA LEU A 496 0.86 -12.74 -6.45
C LEU A 496 0.62 -14.19 -6.91
N THR A 497 -0.02 -15.03 -6.08
CA THR A 497 -0.15 -16.47 -6.37
C THR A 497 -1.52 -16.88 -6.90
N ASP A 498 -2.58 -16.15 -6.58
CA ASP A 498 -3.95 -16.50 -6.99
C ASP A 498 -4.88 -15.28 -7.01
N SER A 499 -4.66 -14.39 -7.99
CA SER A 499 -5.28 -13.06 -8.01
C SER A 499 -6.81 -13.10 -8.03
N SER A 500 -7.44 -14.06 -8.71
CA SER A 500 -8.91 -14.17 -8.72
C SER A 500 -9.47 -14.63 -7.38
N ASP A 501 -8.84 -15.62 -6.75
CA ASP A 501 -9.27 -16.13 -5.45
C ASP A 501 -8.99 -15.11 -4.35
N TYR A 502 -7.83 -14.45 -4.38
CA TYR A 502 -7.51 -13.33 -3.50
C TYR A 502 -8.57 -12.23 -3.60
N ILE A 503 -8.88 -11.73 -4.81
CA ILE A 503 -9.91 -10.70 -5.02
C ILE A 503 -11.27 -11.18 -4.49
N THR A 504 -11.60 -12.46 -4.68
CA THR A 504 -12.86 -13.04 -4.19
C THR A 504 -12.90 -13.10 -2.66
N GLN A 505 -11.83 -13.51 -2.00
CA GLN A 505 -11.77 -13.55 -0.53
C GLN A 505 -11.76 -12.14 0.06
N VAL A 506 -10.99 -11.20 -0.50
CA VAL A 506 -11.01 -9.78 -0.08
C VAL A 506 -12.41 -9.20 -0.20
N ARG A 507 -13.14 -9.49 -1.28
CA ARG A 507 -14.55 -9.05 -1.42
C ARG A 507 -15.44 -9.63 -0.33
N LYS A 508 -15.27 -10.90 0.06
CA LYS A 508 -16.03 -11.53 1.15
C LYS A 508 -15.68 -10.94 2.51
N ALA A 509 -14.39 -10.78 2.81
CA ALA A 509 -13.92 -10.16 4.04
C ALA A 509 -14.41 -8.71 4.14
N ARG A 510 -14.29 -7.92 3.07
CA ARG A 510 -14.83 -6.55 2.99
C ARG A 510 -16.35 -6.52 3.16
N LEU A 511 -17.09 -7.52 2.69
CA LEU A 511 -18.54 -7.55 2.91
C LEU A 511 -18.89 -7.68 4.40
N VAL A 512 -18.21 -8.59 5.12
CA VAL A 512 -18.38 -8.76 6.57
C VAL A 512 -17.93 -7.49 7.29
N TRP A 513 -16.74 -6.97 6.96
CA TRP A 513 -16.22 -5.73 7.53
C TRP A 513 -17.20 -4.56 7.35
N ARG A 514 -17.72 -4.33 6.13
CA ARG A 514 -18.67 -3.24 5.87
C ARG A 514 -20.00 -3.46 6.62
N SER A 515 -20.41 -4.71 6.81
CA SER A 515 -21.59 -5.04 7.60
C SER A 515 -21.39 -4.68 9.07
N THR A 516 -20.24 -5.07 9.64
CA THR A 516 -19.86 -4.78 11.04
C THR A 516 -19.71 -3.27 11.27
N VAL A 517 -18.91 -2.58 10.46
CA VAL A 517 -18.77 -1.11 10.51
C VAL A 517 -20.13 -0.42 10.29
N GLY A 518 -20.99 -1.01 9.45
CA GLY A 518 -22.36 -0.59 9.20
C GLY A 518 -23.24 -0.46 10.44
N GLN A 519 -22.97 -1.25 11.48
CA GLN A 519 -23.67 -1.19 12.77
C GLN A 519 -23.38 0.12 13.52
N TYR A 520 -22.24 0.75 13.23
CA TYR A 520 -21.74 1.97 13.89
C TYR A 520 -22.02 3.25 13.11
N LEU A 521 -22.77 3.21 11.99
CA LEU A 521 -23.04 4.38 11.15
C LEU A 521 -23.47 5.63 11.94
N GLY A 522 -24.34 5.47 12.92
CA GLY A 522 -24.83 6.56 13.76
C GLY A 522 -23.72 7.18 14.63
N ARG A 523 -22.78 6.36 15.12
CA ARG A 523 -21.63 6.80 15.91
C ARG A 523 -20.56 7.46 15.02
N LEU A 524 -20.29 6.89 13.84
CA LEU A 524 -19.37 7.46 12.85
C LEU A 524 -19.81 8.86 12.38
N LYS A 525 -21.10 9.05 12.10
CA LYS A 525 -21.66 10.37 11.78
C LYS A 525 -21.39 11.40 12.87
N GLN A 526 -21.54 10.98 14.13
CA GLN A 526 -21.28 11.84 15.27
C GLN A 526 -19.80 12.12 15.43
N PHE A 527 -18.94 11.15 15.11
CA PHE A 527 -17.51 11.38 15.14
C PHE A 527 -17.09 12.45 14.10
N VAL A 528 -17.61 12.38 12.88
CA VAL A 528 -17.44 13.46 11.89
C VAL A 528 -17.93 14.81 12.44
N GLU A 529 -19.10 14.86 13.09
CA GLU A 529 -19.60 16.10 13.73
C GLU A 529 -18.62 16.64 14.79
N ILE A 530 -18.04 15.75 15.62
CA ILE A 530 -17.04 16.11 16.63
C ILE A 530 -15.78 16.66 15.96
N LEU A 531 -15.27 16.00 14.93
CA LEU A 531 -14.08 16.44 14.18
C LEU A 531 -14.29 17.80 13.53
N HIS A 532 -15.45 18.04 12.92
CA HIS A 532 -15.78 19.36 12.40
C HIS A 532 -15.80 20.44 13.48
N HIS A 533 -16.35 20.13 14.66
CA HIS A 533 -16.31 21.06 15.78
C HIS A 533 -14.88 21.32 16.26
N LYS A 534 -14.01 20.30 16.25
CA LYS A 534 -12.58 20.43 16.56
C LYS A 534 -11.85 21.33 15.57
N TRP A 535 -12.07 21.12 14.27
CA TRP A 535 -11.56 21.98 13.21
C TRP A 535 -11.98 23.44 13.42
N LEU A 536 -13.28 23.70 13.55
CA LEU A 536 -13.78 25.07 13.71
C LEU A 536 -13.29 25.77 15.00
N ALA A 537 -12.93 25.00 16.02
CA ALA A 537 -12.36 25.52 17.26
C ALA A 537 -10.84 25.76 17.18
N SER A 538 -10.12 25.00 16.35
CA SER A 538 -8.67 25.12 16.13
C SER A 538 -8.29 26.13 15.04
N LEU A 539 -9.26 26.57 14.23
CA LEU A 539 -9.01 27.61 13.22
C LEU A 539 -8.43 28.90 13.83
N PRO A 540 -7.34 29.44 13.23
CA PRO A 540 -6.84 30.76 13.57
C PRO A 540 -7.89 31.85 13.44
N THR A 541 -7.82 32.87 14.31
CA THR A 541 -8.80 33.97 14.38
C THR A 541 -8.90 34.82 13.11
N HIS A 542 -7.91 34.76 12.22
CA HIS A 542 -7.87 35.47 10.95
C HIS A 542 -8.54 34.71 9.79
N ILE A 543 -8.85 33.42 9.96
CA ILE A 543 -9.53 32.62 8.94
C ILE A 543 -11.05 32.77 9.10
N SER A 544 -11.74 33.14 8.02
CA SER A 544 -13.20 33.16 7.98
C SER A 544 -13.73 31.74 8.18
N ARG A 545 -14.52 31.54 9.24
CA ARG A 545 -15.18 30.25 9.50
C ARG A 545 -16.10 29.81 8.37
N LEU A 546 -16.69 30.77 7.64
CA LEU A 546 -17.58 30.48 6.53
C LEU A 546 -16.77 29.94 5.34
N ASP A 547 -15.68 30.60 5.00
CA ASP A 547 -14.82 30.25 3.86
C ASP A 547 -14.18 28.87 4.09
N PHE A 548 -13.65 28.62 5.29
CA PHE A 548 -13.12 27.30 5.65
C PHE A 548 -14.19 26.20 5.59
N GLN A 549 -15.41 26.50 6.02
CA GLN A 549 -16.49 25.52 5.98
C GLN A 549 -16.93 25.23 4.54
N GLU A 550 -16.84 26.20 3.63
CA GLU A 550 -17.05 25.98 2.19
C GLU A 550 -15.94 25.11 1.59
N GLU A 551 -14.67 25.40 1.86
CA GLU A 551 -13.52 24.60 1.40
C GLU A 551 -13.59 23.15 1.90
N MET A 552 -13.86 22.96 3.19
CA MET A 552 -13.99 21.62 3.77
C MET A 552 -15.19 20.86 3.18
N ASN A 553 -16.29 21.54 2.87
CA ASN A 553 -17.42 20.91 2.18
C ASN A 553 -17.06 20.50 0.75
N LEU A 554 -16.23 21.27 0.04
CA LEU A 554 -15.74 20.92 -1.29
C LEU A 554 -14.82 19.69 -1.22
N ALA A 555 -13.85 19.67 -0.30
CA ALA A 555 -12.97 18.52 -0.09
C ALA A 555 -13.75 17.24 0.25
N ILE A 556 -14.78 17.33 1.09
CA ILE A 556 -15.66 16.19 1.41
C ILE A 556 -16.45 15.73 0.17
N GLN A 557 -16.88 16.64 -0.69
CA GLN A 557 -17.57 16.29 -1.94
C GLN A 557 -16.63 15.56 -2.91
N GLU A 558 -15.38 16.01 -3.04
CA GLU A 558 -14.35 15.36 -3.86
C GLU A 558 -14.04 13.96 -3.32
N LEU A 559 -13.80 13.84 -2.02
CA LEU A 559 -13.60 12.55 -1.35
C LEU A 559 -14.78 11.60 -1.53
N GLU A 560 -16.02 12.11 -1.50
CA GLU A 560 -17.21 11.32 -1.80
C GLU A 560 -17.25 10.85 -3.26
N GLN A 561 -16.86 11.70 -4.22
CA GLN A 561 -16.81 11.34 -5.64
C GLN A 561 -15.77 10.25 -5.90
N ASP A 562 -14.56 10.41 -5.38
CA ASP A 562 -13.49 9.42 -5.50
C ASP A 562 -13.89 8.08 -4.89
N TYR A 563 -14.52 8.13 -3.70
CA TYR A 563 -15.06 6.94 -3.07
C TYR A 563 -16.12 6.26 -3.95
N LYS A 564 -17.08 7.02 -4.49
CA LYS A 564 -18.13 6.49 -5.37
C LYS A 564 -17.55 5.84 -6.62
N GLN A 565 -16.52 6.43 -7.23
CA GLN A 565 -15.82 5.84 -8.37
C GLN A 565 -15.15 4.52 -7.98
N ARG A 566 -14.41 4.50 -6.87
CA ARG A 566 -13.70 3.31 -6.37
C ARG A 566 -14.64 2.13 -6.10
N VAL A 567 -15.85 2.39 -5.62
CA VAL A 567 -16.84 1.34 -5.31
C VAL A 567 -17.88 1.11 -6.42
N ASN A 568 -17.69 1.72 -7.60
CA ASN A 568 -18.64 1.67 -8.72
C ASN A 568 -20.08 2.04 -8.32
N CYS A 569 -20.24 3.10 -7.53
CA CYS A 569 -21.55 3.60 -7.12
C CYS A 569 -22.08 4.62 -8.15
N HIS A 570 -23.22 4.31 -8.77
CA HIS A 570 -23.88 5.20 -9.74
C HIS A 570 -24.96 6.12 -9.12
N LEU A 571 -25.04 6.19 -7.79
CA LEU A 571 -26.04 7.03 -7.13
C LEU A 571 -25.62 8.50 -7.15
N THR A 572 -26.49 9.36 -7.67
CA THR A 572 -26.30 10.82 -7.72
C THR A 572 -26.59 11.50 -6.38
N ILE A 573 -27.35 10.86 -5.48
CA ILE A 573 -27.61 11.38 -4.13
C ILE A 573 -26.34 11.41 -3.29
N ALA A 574 -26.24 12.39 -2.38
CA ALA A 574 -25.14 12.46 -1.42
C ALA A 574 -25.13 11.22 -0.52
N CYS A 575 -23.95 10.65 -0.24
CA CYS A 575 -23.79 9.47 0.61
C CYS A 575 -24.34 9.73 2.02
N LYS A 576 -24.35 10.99 2.49
CA LYS A 576 -24.95 11.39 3.78
C LYS A 576 -26.45 11.08 3.86
N GLN A 577 -27.14 11.13 2.72
CA GLN A 577 -28.58 10.86 2.57
C GLN A 577 -28.87 9.42 2.11
N CYS A 578 -27.85 8.62 1.82
CA CYS A 578 -28.02 7.26 1.33
C CYS A 578 -28.60 6.34 2.42
N LYS A 579 -29.63 5.57 2.07
CA LYS A 579 -30.24 4.56 2.96
C LYS A 579 -29.41 3.27 3.08
N LYS A 580 -28.44 3.05 2.18
CA LYS A 580 -27.55 1.88 2.22
C LYS A 580 -26.50 2.08 3.31
N ARG A 581 -26.78 1.53 4.51
CA ARG A 581 -25.93 1.69 5.71
C ARG A 581 -24.48 1.28 5.49
N ILE A 582 -24.28 0.16 4.80
CA ILE A 582 -22.99 -0.49 4.56
C ILE A 582 -22.01 0.46 3.82
N CYS A 583 -22.39 0.96 2.64
CA CYS A 583 -21.51 1.84 1.86
C CYS A 583 -21.40 3.26 2.46
N ALA A 584 -22.42 3.73 3.17
CA ALA A 584 -22.38 5.02 3.84
C ALA A 584 -21.36 5.01 5.00
N SER A 585 -21.27 3.91 5.75
CA SER A 585 -20.41 3.81 6.92
C SER A 585 -18.93 3.77 6.54
N GLU A 586 -18.57 3.00 5.51
CA GLU A 586 -17.21 3.03 4.96
C GLU A 586 -16.83 4.43 4.48
N ARG A 587 -17.73 5.16 3.80
CA ARG A 587 -17.44 6.55 3.39
C ARG A 587 -17.22 7.47 4.59
N PHE A 588 -18.06 7.39 5.62
CA PHE A 588 -17.86 8.19 6.84
C PHE A 588 -16.55 7.83 7.53
N LEU A 589 -16.11 6.58 7.47
CA LEU A 589 -14.83 6.16 8.04
C LEU A 589 -13.63 6.73 7.27
N VAL A 590 -13.69 6.76 5.93
CA VAL A 590 -12.69 7.44 5.08
C VAL A 590 -12.68 8.95 5.35
N GLU A 591 -13.85 9.56 5.53
CA GLU A 591 -13.97 10.98 5.89
C GLU A 591 -13.38 11.27 7.27
N ILE A 592 -13.58 10.38 8.26
CA ILE A 592 -12.95 10.46 9.58
C ILE A 592 -11.44 10.37 9.47
N GLU A 593 -10.93 9.40 8.71
CA GLU A 593 -9.49 9.23 8.47
C GLU A 593 -8.87 10.50 7.87
N PHE A 594 -9.50 11.05 6.82
CA PHE A 594 -9.09 12.30 6.20
C PHE A 594 -9.11 13.47 7.19
N LEU A 595 -10.25 13.71 7.84
CA LEU A 595 -10.40 14.82 8.79
C LEU A 595 -9.46 14.72 9.98
N LEU A 596 -9.13 13.52 10.45
CA LEU A 596 -8.15 13.29 11.51
C LEU A 596 -6.74 13.60 11.03
N SER A 597 -6.34 13.07 9.86
CA SER A 597 -5.01 13.31 9.30
C SER A 597 -4.73 14.80 9.18
N GLU A 598 -5.63 15.51 8.51
CA GLU A 598 -5.50 16.95 8.27
C GLU A 598 -5.54 17.75 9.59
N LEU A 599 -6.35 17.33 10.58
CA LEU A 599 -6.46 18.02 11.87
C LEU A 599 -5.19 17.85 12.69
N ILE A 600 -4.62 16.65 12.68
CA ILE A 600 -3.37 16.34 13.36
C ILE A 600 -2.25 17.19 12.75
N ASP A 601 -2.15 17.22 11.41
CA ASP A 601 -1.17 18.04 10.70
C ASP A 601 -1.32 19.52 11.10
N GLN A 602 -2.55 20.06 11.10
CA GLN A 602 -2.80 21.45 11.49
C GLN A 602 -2.43 21.75 12.97
N LEU A 603 -2.79 20.86 13.89
CA LEU A 603 -2.50 21.03 15.32
C LEU A 603 -1.00 20.92 15.62
N GLU A 604 -0.27 20.15 14.83
CA GLU A 604 1.18 20.03 14.91
C GLU A 604 1.90 21.22 14.28
N GLU A 605 1.29 21.82 13.24
CA GLU A 605 1.83 22.99 12.55
C GLU A 605 1.56 24.31 13.27
N SER A 606 0.52 24.37 14.10
CA SER A 606 0.17 25.55 14.87
C SER A 606 0.99 25.56 16.17
N PRO A 607 2.03 26.41 16.33
CA PRO A 607 2.73 26.52 17.60
C PRO A 607 1.69 26.82 18.68
N SER A 608 1.77 26.11 19.81
CA SER A 608 0.84 26.21 20.92
C SER A 608 0.53 27.68 21.16
N PRO A 609 -0.75 28.13 21.14
CA PRO A 609 -1.03 29.48 21.56
C PRO A 609 -0.49 29.57 22.98
N THR A 610 0.55 30.37 23.19
CA THR A 610 0.87 30.89 24.51
C THR A 610 -0.42 31.54 24.97
N PHE A 611 -1.16 30.85 25.84
CA PHE A 611 -2.25 31.45 26.59
C PHE A 611 -1.60 32.55 27.43
N SER A 612 -1.50 33.74 26.84
CA SER A 612 -1.37 34.96 27.61
C SER A 612 -2.67 35.07 28.38
N ASP A 613 -2.58 34.87 29.70
CA ASP A 613 -3.57 35.31 30.67
C ASP A 613 -3.79 36.83 30.51
N GLU A 614 -4.59 37.22 29.52
CA GLU A 614 -5.18 38.55 29.45
C GLU A 614 -6.69 38.42 29.55
N LYS A 615 -7.14 38.50 30.80
CA LYS A 615 -8.43 39.01 31.28
C LYS A 615 -9.53 39.14 30.23
N PHE A 616 -10.54 38.27 30.31
CA PHE A 616 -11.96 38.66 30.24
C PHE A 616 -12.85 37.68 31.01
#